data_AF-A0A364GLB7-F1
#
_entry.id   AF-A0A364GLB7-F1
#
_cell.length_a   1.000
_cell.length_b   1.000
_cell.length_c   1.000
_cell.angle_alpha   90.00
_cell.angle_beta   90.00
_cell.angle_gamma   90.00
#
_symmetry.space_group_name_H-M   'P 1'
#
loop_
_entity.id
_entity.type
_entity.pdbx_description
1 polymer ?
#
loop_
_entity_poly.entity_id
_entity_poly.type
_entity_poly.pdbx_seq_one_letter_code
_entity_poly.pdbx_strand_id
1 'polypeptide(L)'
;MSNDTLDPLLRQFAEKRLGRPLEPGEEQALLERLPSSQGHPSASAAGPATPASTANPSLPQLKTRREAREQIKHFLQLNQQKAYEKMRGILQTIDTQNETTLGMLASEQRKVAGVLDAHEAAGDAQAAGAAEIQDSTREALTMIGEQLTGLIRQEIETCFRQYGDALAERLAARFDAMEDRLRRIDTGPVERSEPAAAVHDTVGRASME
;
A
#
# COMPACT_ATOMS: atom_id res chain seq x y z
N MET A 1 37.62 17.63 -25.87
CA MET A 1 36.38 18.32 -25.46
C MET A 1 35.86 17.59 -24.25
N SER A 2 36.29 18.01 -23.05
CA SER A 2 35.93 17.38 -21.79
C SER A 2 34.50 17.77 -21.44
N ASN A 3 33.64 16.80 -21.15
CA ASN A 3 32.24 17.06 -20.81
C ASN A 3 32.16 17.68 -19.41
N ASP A 4 32.00 19.00 -19.34
CA ASP A 4 31.72 19.75 -18.10
C ASP A 4 30.26 19.50 -17.69
N THR A 5 29.98 18.30 -17.19
CA THR A 5 28.67 17.92 -16.64
C THR A 5 28.75 17.88 -15.13
N LEU A 6 27.76 18.47 -14.46
CA LEU A 6 27.65 18.46 -12.99
C LEU A 6 27.56 17.00 -12.50
N ASP A 7 28.24 16.70 -11.38
CA ASP A 7 28.17 15.37 -10.75
C ASP A 7 26.70 14.96 -10.54
N PRO A 8 26.26 13.78 -11.05
CA PRO A 8 24.86 13.35 -11.00
C PRO A 8 24.26 13.34 -9.59
N LEU A 9 25.07 13.11 -8.55
CA LEU A 9 24.62 13.17 -7.16
C LEU A 9 24.34 14.61 -6.71
N LEU A 10 25.15 15.55 -7.15
CA LEU A 10 24.95 16.97 -6.86
C LEU A 10 23.71 17.52 -7.58
N ARG A 11 23.50 17.10 -8.83
CA ARG A 11 22.28 17.42 -9.59
C ARG A 11 21.04 16.91 -8.86
N GLN A 12 21.02 15.64 -8.45
CA GLN A 12 19.88 15.05 -7.72
C GLN A 12 19.60 15.77 -6.40
N PHE A 13 20.63 16.20 -5.68
CA PHE A 13 20.47 16.97 -4.45
C PHE A 13 19.86 18.36 -4.71
N ALA A 14 20.34 19.06 -5.74
CA ALA A 14 19.82 20.35 -6.14
C ALA A 14 18.34 20.25 -6.56
N GLU A 15 17.99 19.27 -7.40
CA GLU A 15 16.61 19.02 -7.84
C GLU A 15 15.69 18.67 -6.67
N LYS A 16 16.16 17.87 -5.70
CA LYS A 16 15.39 17.53 -4.50
C LYS A 16 15.12 18.75 -3.61
N ARG A 17 16.04 19.73 -3.58
CA ARG A 17 15.84 20.98 -2.82
C ARG A 17 14.99 22.00 -3.57
N LEU A 18 15.07 22.02 -4.89
CA LEU A 18 14.33 22.94 -5.77
C LEU A 18 12.92 22.42 -6.11
N GLY A 19 12.67 21.12 -5.96
CA GLY A 19 11.38 20.47 -6.29
C GLY A 19 11.05 20.47 -7.79
N ARG A 20 12.04 20.76 -8.64
CA ARG A 20 11.92 20.87 -10.11
C ARG A 20 13.24 20.45 -10.77
N PRO A 21 13.23 20.01 -12.04
CA PRO A 21 14.46 19.69 -12.78
C PRO A 21 15.35 20.93 -12.91
N LEU A 22 16.67 20.71 -12.88
CA LEU A 22 17.66 21.78 -12.94
C LEU A 22 17.76 22.31 -14.38
N GLU A 23 17.61 23.62 -14.56
CA GLU A 23 17.77 24.25 -15.88
C GLU A 23 19.25 24.29 -16.30
N PRO A 24 19.56 24.18 -17.61
CA PRO A 24 20.94 24.10 -18.09
C PRO A 24 21.80 25.32 -17.73
N GLY A 25 21.20 26.50 -17.57
CA GLY A 25 21.90 27.71 -17.08
C GLY A 25 22.20 27.69 -15.58
N GLU A 26 21.37 27.02 -14.78
CA GLU A 26 21.60 26.85 -13.33
C GLU A 26 22.71 25.83 -13.06
N GLU A 27 22.83 24.80 -13.90
CA GLU A 27 23.90 23.81 -13.85
C GLU A 27 25.28 24.43 -14.09
N GLN A 28 25.39 25.31 -15.10
CA GLN A 28 26.62 26.02 -15.42
C GLN A 28 27.04 26.95 -14.28
N ALA A 29 26.09 27.65 -13.66
CA ALA A 29 26.35 28.51 -12.50
C ALA A 29 26.79 27.72 -11.26
N LEU A 30 26.36 26.46 -11.10
CA LEU A 30 26.82 25.57 -10.03
C LEU A 30 28.22 25.00 -10.32
N LEU A 31 28.50 24.68 -11.59
CA LEU A 31 29.82 24.27 -12.05
C LEU A 31 30.87 25.36 -11.83
N GLU A 32 30.56 26.63 -12.11
CA GLU A 32 31.46 27.76 -11.86
C GLU A 32 31.72 28.02 -10.36
N ARG A 33 30.77 27.65 -9.49
CA ARG A 33 30.88 27.83 -8.03
C ARG A 33 31.58 26.68 -7.32
N LEU A 34 31.76 25.54 -8.00
CA LEU A 34 32.54 24.43 -7.48
C LEU A 34 34.03 24.78 -7.60
N PRO A 35 34.82 24.69 -6.51
CA PRO A 35 36.26 24.87 -6.62
C PRO A 35 36.80 23.78 -7.53
N SER A 36 37.40 24.17 -8.66
CA SER A 36 37.92 23.27 -9.68
C SER A 36 38.89 22.26 -9.07
N SER A 37 38.39 21.07 -8.73
CA SER A 37 39.22 19.93 -8.36
C SER A 37 39.77 19.27 -9.65
N GLN A 38 40.47 20.05 -10.47
CA GLN A 38 41.29 19.58 -11.58
C GLN A 38 42.51 20.51 -11.71
N GLY A 39 43.36 20.46 -10.69
CA GLY A 39 44.69 21.06 -10.70
C GLY A 39 45.77 19.99 -10.70
N HIS A 40 45.97 19.30 -11.82
CA HIS A 40 47.27 18.71 -12.13
C HIS A 40 47.66 19.15 -13.55
N PRO A 41 48.28 20.32 -13.70
CA PRO A 41 48.93 20.66 -14.95
C PRO A 41 50.22 19.84 -15.07
N SER A 42 50.35 19.11 -16.17
CA SER A 42 51.64 18.71 -16.69
C SER A 42 52.47 19.96 -17.01
N ALA A 43 53.68 20.04 -16.47
CA ALA A 43 54.72 20.93 -16.97
C ALA A 43 56.05 20.18 -16.92
N SER A 44 56.57 19.87 -18.12
CA SER A 44 57.92 19.40 -18.37
C SER A 44 58.87 20.60 -18.44
N ALA A 45 59.94 20.66 -17.63
CA ALA A 45 61.26 21.19 -18.00
C ALA A 45 62.29 21.15 -16.85
N ALA A 46 63.43 20.50 -17.15
CA ALA A 46 64.78 20.54 -16.58
C ALA A 46 65.19 21.56 -15.47
N GLY A 47 65.94 21.08 -14.47
CA GLY A 47 66.87 21.89 -13.65
C GLY A 47 67.29 21.24 -12.31
N PRO A 48 68.60 21.11 -11.97
CA PRO A 48 69.08 20.25 -10.88
C PRO A 48 69.18 20.91 -9.49
N ALA A 49 69.39 20.04 -8.50
CA ALA A 49 69.46 20.22 -7.04
C ALA A 49 70.31 21.38 -6.49
N THR A 50 69.90 21.89 -5.31
CA THR A 50 70.83 22.17 -4.19
C THR A 50 70.08 22.22 -2.85
N PRO A 51 70.64 21.64 -1.75
CA PRO A 51 69.98 21.52 -0.45
C PRO A 51 70.50 22.55 0.59
N ALA A 52 69.91 22.46 1.78
CA ALA A 52 70.34 23.01 3.08
C ALA A 52 69.84 24.40 3.48
N SER A 53 69.06 24.45 4.56
CA SER A 53 69.62 24.87 5.86
C SER A 53 68.61 24.64 6.98
N THR A 54 68.92 23.67 7.84
CA THR A 54 68.34 23.51 9.17
C THR A 54 68.71 24.71 10.04
N ALA A 55 67.80 25.67 10.14
CA ALA A 55 67.82 26.65 11.22
C ALA A 55 66.42 26.66 11.83
N ASN A 56 66.28 26.10 13.04
CA ASN A 56 65.08 26.26 13.85
C ASN A 56 65.03 27.70 14.38
N PRO A 57 64.07 28.56 13.99
CA PRO A 57 63.77 29.75 14.76
C PRO A 57 62.90 29.36 15.97
N SER A 58 63.47 29.53 17.15
CA SER A 58 62.82 29.38 18.45
C SER A 58 61.71 30.42 18.66
N LEU A 59 60.48 29.92 18.81
CA LEU A 59 59.47 30.31 19.82
C LEU A 59 59.27 31.80 20.18
N PRO A 60 58.24 32.41 19.59
CA PRO A 60 57.29 33.30 20.28
C PRO A 60 55.94 32.60 20.58
N GLN A 61 55.71 31.41 20.02
CA GLN A 61 54.38 30.77 19.98
C GLN A 61 53.86 30.23 21.33
N LEU A 62 54.71 29.98 22.32
CA LEU A 62 54.25 29.36 23.58
C LEU A 62 53.37 30.29 24.43
N LYS A 63 53.64 31.60 24.44
CA LYS A 63 52.84 32.58 25.19
C LYS A 63 51.46 32.74 24.55
N THR A 64 51.42 32.98 23.24
CA THR A 64 50.17 33.04 22.46
C THR A 64 49.40 31.72 22.48
N ARG A 65 50.08 30.57 22.49
CA ARG A 65 49.42 29.25 22.63
C ARG A 65 48.87 29.01 24.03
N ARG A 66 49.49 29.56 25.08
CA ARG A 66 48.97 29.50 26.44
C ARG A 66 47.74 30.40 26.60
N GLU A 67 47.81 31.63 26.10
CA GLU A 67 46.68 32.57 26.06
C GLU A 67 45.51 32.01 25.23
N ALA A 68 45.77 31.43 24.06
CA ALA A 68 44.75 30.76 23.26
C ALA A 68 44.11 29.56 24.00
N ARG A 69 44.90 28.78 24.75
CA ARG A 69 44.37 27.69 25.59
C ARG A 69 43.48 28.23 26.71
N GLU A 70 43.83 29.35 27.32
CA GLU A 70 43.01 29.99 28.36
C GLU A 70 41.71 30.56 27.78
N GLN A 71 41.77 31.20 26.61
CA GLN A 71 40.58 31.67 25.89
C GLN A 71 39.66 30.52 25.48
N ILE A 72 40.22 29.40 24.99
CA ILE A 72 39.44 28.20 24.66
C ILE A 72 38.79 27.62 25.91
N LYS A 73 39.50 27.57 27.06
CA LYS A 73 38.92 27.12 28.33
C LYS A 73 37.75 28.03 28.76
N HIS A 74 37.94 29.34 28.70
CA HIS A 74 36.90 30.30 29.06
C HIS A 74 35.69 30.21 28.12
N PHE A 75 35.92 30.12 26.80
CA PHE A 75 34.85 29.93 25.82
C PHE A 75 34.12 28.61 26.03
N LEU A 76 34.84 27.53 26.33
CA LEU A 76 34.24 26.23 26.60
C LEU A 76 33.38 26.28 27.88
N GLN A 77 33.87 26.93 28.93
CA GLN A 77 33.11 27.12 30.17
C GLN A 77 31.85 27.97 29.95
N LEU A 78 31.96 29.07 29.21
CA LEU A 78 30.82 29.93 28.87
C LEU A 78 29.82 29.19 27.98
N ASN A 79 30.29 28.43 27.00
CA ASN A 79 29.44 27.63 26.13
C ASN A 79 28.72 26.54 26.93
N GLN A 80 29.43 25.88 27.85
CA GLN A 80 28.85 24.88 28.74
C GLN A 80 27.76 25.50 29.62
N GLN A 81 28.01 26.66 30.24
CA GLN A 81 27.00 27.38 31.01
C GLN A 81 25.77 27.71 30.15
N LYS A 82 25.99 28.26 28.95
CA LYS A 82 24.91 28.59 28.01
C LYS A 82 24.14 27.36 27.56
N ALA A 83 24.80 26.21 27.40
CA ALA A 83 24.17 24.94 27.09
C ALA A 83 23.29 24.46 28.26
N TYR A 84 23.77 24.56 29.50
CA TYR A 84 22.97 24.23 30.69
C TYR A 84 21.75 25.13 30.84
N GLU A 85 21.89 26.44 30.63
CA GLU A 85 20.77 27.39 30.68
C GLU A 85 19.72 27.08 29.60
N LYS A 86 20.16 26.81 28.37
CA LYS A 86 19.25 26.40 27.30
C LYS A 86 18.54 25.09 27.61
N MET A 87 19.27 24.09 28.12
CA MET A 87 18.71 22.80 28.48
C MET A 87 17.65 22.97 29.58
N ARG A 88 17.94 23.77 30.61
CA ARG A 88 16.99 24.12 31.66
C ARG A 88 15.74 24.82 31.11
N GLY A 89 15.91 25.77 30.19
CA GLY A 89 14.79 26.44 29.53
C GLY A 89 13.91 25.50 28.70
N ILE A 90 14.54 24.56 27.98
CA ILE A 90 13.81 23.53 27.22
C ILE A 90 13.03 22.62 28.18
N LEU A 91 13.65 22.12 29.25
CA LEU A 91 12.98 21.30 30.27
C LEU A 91 11.78 22.04 30.88
N GLN A 92 11.94 23.30 31.27
CA GLN A 92 10.84 24.11 31.80
C GLN A 92 9.72 24.33 30.77
N THR A 93 10.05 24.48 29.49
CA THR A 93 9.06 24.60 28.42
C THR A 93 8.30 23.28 28.23
N ILE A 94 9.00 22.15 28.28
CA ILE A 94 8.38 20.82 28.21
C ILE A 94 7.44 20.61 29.40
N ASP A 95 7.86 20.96 30.62
CA ASP A 95 7.03 20.81 31.82
C ASP A 95 5.74 21.64 31.72
N THR A 96 5.84 22.90 31.31
CA THR A 96 4.65 23.77 31.14
C THR A 96 3.73 23.30 30.01
N GLN A 97 4.29 22.81 28.90
CA GLN A 97 3.52 22.19 27.82
C GLN A 97 2.82 20.91 28.27
N ASN A 98 3.49 20.08 29.07
CA ASN A 98 2.92 18.86 29.62
C ASN A 98 1.78 19.17 30.59
N GLU A 99 1.95 20.11 31.51
CA GLU A 99 0.87 20.53 32.43
C GLU A 99 -0.33 21.08 31.66
N THR A 100 -0.09 21.90 30.64
CA THR A 100 -1.17 22.43 29.78
C THR A 100 -1.90 21.30 29.05
N THR A 101 -1.15 20.34 28.50
CA THR A 101 -1.72 19.20 27.77
C THR A 101 -2.52 18.28 28.69
N LEU A 102 -2.00 17.99 29.89
CA LEU A 102 -2.70 17.22 30.91
C LEU A 102 -3.96 17.95 31.41
N GLY A 103 -3.90 19.26 31.58
CA GLY A 103 -5.06 20.08 31.92
C GLY A 103 -6.15 20.06 30.84
N MET A 104 -5.76 20.17 29.57
CA MET A 104 -6.67 20.01 28.44
C MET A 104 -7.27 18.61 28.42
N LEU A 105 -6.45 17.56 28.57
CA LEU A 105 -6.93 16.17 28.63
C LEU A 105 -7.92 15.96 29.77
N ALA A 106 -7.66 16.49 30.97
CA ALA A 106 -8.59 16.41 32.09
C ALA A 106 -9.90 17.17 31.80
N SER A 107 -9.83 18.30 31.10
CA SER A 107 -11.03 19.04 30.67
C SER A 107 -11.86 18.26 29.65
N GLU A 108 -11.20 17.60 28.70
CA GLU A 108 -11.86 16.74 27.71
C GLU A 108 -12.44 15.48 28.37
N GLN A 109 -11.73 14.86 29.31
CA GLN A 109 -12.26 13.75 30.10
C GLN A 109 -13.52 14.17 30.88
N ARG A 110 -13.52 15.36 31.49
CA ARG A 110 -14.71 15.88 32.18
C ARG A 110 -15.87 16.16 31.21
N LYS A 111 -15.59 16.67 30.01
CA LYS A 111 -16.62 16.86 28.97
C LYS A 111 -17.19 15.53 28.49
N VAL A 112 -16.32 14.54 28.22
CA VAL A 112 -16.74 13.19 27.81
C VAL A 112 -17.56 12.53 28.90
N ALA A 113 -17.12 12.60 30.16
CA ALA A 113 -17.89 12.11 31.30
C ALA A 113 -19.27 12.79 31.38
N GLY A 114 -19.33 14.12 31.27
CA GLY A 114 -20.61 14.83 31.26
C GLY A 114 -21.53 14.47 30.09
N VAL A 115 -20.97 14.18 28.91
CA VAL A 115 -21.74 13.70 27.75
C VAL A 115 -22.25 12.27 27.98
N LEU A 116 -21.43 11.40 28.57
CA LEU A 116 -21.83 10.03 28.91
C LEU A 116 -22.94 10.04 29.97
N ASP A 117 -22.81 10.84 31.03
CA ASP A 117 -23.84 10.97 32.06
C ASP A 117 -25.16 11.52 31.48
N ALA A 118 -25.07 12.50 30.56
CA ALA A 118 -26.23 13.01 29.84
C ALA A 118 -26.86 11.96 28.90
N HIS A 119 -26.04 11.12 28.28
CA HIS A 119 -26.50 10.02 27.43
C HIS A 119 -27.07 8.86 28.25
N GLU A 120 -26.59 8.61 29.47
CA GLU A 120 -27.19 7.61 30.37
C GLU A 120 -28.59 8.07 30.80
N ALA A 121 -28.74 9.34 31.22
CA ALA A 121 -30.04 9.92 31.52
C ALA A 121 -31.00 9.94 30.32
N ALA A 122 -30.49 10.18 29.10
CA ALA A 122 -31.29 10.10 27.87
C ALA A 122 -31.57 8.64 27.44
N GLY A 123 -30.64 7.73 27.69
CA GLY A 123 -30.72 6.30 27.42
C GLY A 123 -31.77 5.61 28.27
N ASP A 124 -31.92 6.01 29.54
CA ASP A 124 -33.01 5.55 30.41
C ASP A 124 -34.39 6.01 29.90
N ALA A 125 -34.47 7.22 29.34
CA ALA A 125 -35.69 7.72 28.71
C ALA A 125 -35.97 7.05 27.34
N GLN A 126 -34.92 6.71 26.59
CA GLN A 126 -35.02 6.01 25.30
C GLN A 126 -35.23 4.51 25.45
N ALA A 127 -34.80 3.88 26.55
CA ALA A 127 -35.01 2.46 26.83
C ALA A 127 -36.52 2.11 26.89
N ALA A 128 -37.33 3.04 27.39
CA ALA A 128 -38.79 2.91 27.39
C ALA A 128 -39.38 2.88 25.96
N GLY A 129 -38.86 3.67 25.02
CA GLY A 129 -39.28 3.65 23.60
C GLY A 129 -38.59 2.56 22.76
N ALA A 130 -37.37 2.16 23.14
CA ALA A 130 -36.62 1.11 22.47
C ALA A 130 -37.23 -0.28 22.72
N ALA A 131 -37.84 -0.51 23.88
CA ALA A 131 -38.58 -1.74 24.15
C ALA A 131 -39.76 -1.93 23.17
N GLU A 132 -40.54 -0.86 22.93
CA GLU A 132 -41.67 -0.90 21.98
C GLU A 132 -41.20 -1.09 20.52
N ILE A 133 -40.09 -0.45 20.13
CA ILE A 133 -39.49 -0.63 18.79
C ILE A 133 -38.89 -2.03 18.63
N GLN A 134 -38.28 -2.59 19.68
CA GLN A 134 -37.76 -3.96 19.66
C GLN A 134 -38.86 -5.00 19.51
N ASP A 135 -40.00 -4.81 20.20
CA ASP A 135 -41.16 -5.68 20.06
C ASP A 135 -41.76 -5.62 18.65
N SER A 136 -41.89 -4.41 18.07
CA SER A 136 -42.32 -4.26 16.66
C SER A 136 -41.35 -4.89 15.67
N THR A 137 -40.04 -4.76 15.89
CA THR A 137 -39.02 -5.38 15.05
C THR A 137 -39.05 -6.90 15.17
N ARG A 138 -39.30 -7.43 16.37
CA ARG A 138 -39.46 -8.86 16.62
C ARG A 138 -40.68 -9.41 15.90
N GLU A 139 -41.81 -8.70 15.94
CA GLU A 139 -43.03 -9.05 15.21
C GLU A 139 -42.82 -9.05 13.68
N ALA A 140 -42.12 -8.03 13.16
CA ALA A 140 -41.77 -7.96 11.75
C ALA A 140 -40.88 -9.13 11.30
N LEU A 141 -39.88 -9.51 12.12
CA LEU A 141 -39.01 -10.65 11.84
C LEU A 141 -39.76 -11.98 11.85
N THR A 142 -40.74 -12.15 12.76
CA THR A 142 -41.60 -13.35 12.76
C THR A 142 -42.46 -13.42 11.50
N MET A 143 -43.04 -12.31 11.06
CA MET A 143 -43.84 -12.24 9.84
C MET A 143 -43.00 -12.55 8.59
N ILE A 144 -41.79 -12.02 8.51
CA ILE A 144 -40.85 -12.31 7.42
C ILE A 144 -40.46 -13.80 7.44
N GLY A 145 -40.21 -14.37 8.62
CA GLY A 145 -39.89 -15.79 8.78
C GLY A 145 -41.02 -16.70 8.29
N GLU A 146 -42.27 -16.36 8.60
CA GLU A 146 -43.45 -17.08 8.11
C GLU A 146 -43.59 -16.99 6.58
N GLN A 147 -43.40 -15.79 6.02
CA GLN A 147 -43.42 -15.58 4.57
C GLN A 147 -42.34 -16.37 3.84
N LEU A 148 -41.10 -16.34 4.33
CA LEU A 148 -39.98 -17.10 3.77
C LEU A 148 -40.23 -18.61 3.84
N THR A 149 -40.78 -19.10 4.95
CA THR A 149 -41.15 -20.51 5.10
C THR A 149 -42.23 -20.92 4.09
N GLY A 150 -43.21 -20.05 3.83
CA GLY A 150 -44.22 -20.25 2.80
C GLY A 150 -43.61 -20.32 1.39
N LEU A 151 -42.72 -19.39 1.05
CA LEU A 151 -42.03 -19.36 -0.24
C LEU A 151 -41.15 -20.60 -0.46
N ILE A 152 -40.39 -21.02 0.56
CA ILE A 152 -39.56 -22.24 0.48
C ILE A 152 -40.43 -23.47 0.22
N ARG A 153 -41.56 -23.60 0.91
CA ARG A 153 -42.50 -24.72 0.68
C ARG A 153 -43.03 -24.71 -0.75
N GLN A 154 -43.44 -23.55 -1.25
CA GLN A 154 -43.95 -23.40 -2.60
C GLN A 154 -42.89 -23.72 -3.67
N GLU A 155 -41.65 -23.30 -3.45
CA GLU A 155 -40.53 -23.59 -4.35
C GLU A 155 -40.22 -25.09 -4.38
N ILE A 156 -40.19 -25.73 -3.21
CA ILE A 156 -40.01 -27.19 -3.11
C ILE A 156 -41.13 -27.91 -3.87
N GLU A 157 -42.39 -27.55 -3.63
CA GLU A 157 -43.53 -28.15 -4.34
C GLU A 157 -43.47 -27.94 -5.85
N THR A 158 -43.03 -26.77 -6.29
CA THR A 158 -42.92 -26.44 -7.72
C THR A 158 -41.79 -27.23 -8.37
N CYS A 159 -40.63 -27.33 -7.71
CA CYS A 159 -39.50 -28.12 -8.18
C CYS A 159 -39.86 -29.62 -8.27
N PHE A 160 -40.52 -30.17 -7.26
CA PHE A 160 -40.99 -31.55 -7.29
C PHE A 160 -42.02 -31.81 -8.39
N ARG A 161 -42.95 -30.88 -8.65
CA ARG A 161 -43.88 -31.00 -9.77
C ARG A 161 -43.14 -30.96 -11.11
N GLN A 162 -42.30 -29.96 -11.34
CA GLN A 162 -41.57 -29.84 -12.60
C GLN A 162 -40.71 -31.08 -12.91
N TYR A 163 -39.99 -31.59 -11.91
CA TYR A 163 -39.15 -32.78 -12.10
C TYR A 163 -39.96 -34.08 -12.14
N GLY A 164 -40.96 -34.21 -11.25
CA GLY A 164 -41.82 -35.38 -11.13
C GLY A 164 -42.71 -35.57 -12.34
N ASP A 165 -43.35 -34.50 -12.82
CA ASP A 165 -44.23 -34.52 -13.99
C ASP A 165 -43.44 -34.85 -15.26
N ALA A 166 -42.27 -34.22 -15.47
CA ALA A 166 -41.41 -34.53 -16.62
C ALA A 166 -40.88 -35.98 -16.59
N LEU A 167 -40.56 -36.51 -15.40
CA LEU A 167 -40.17 -37.91 -15.25
C LEU A 167 -41.34 -38.86 -15.51
N ALA A 168 -42.53 -38.53 -14.99
CA ALA A 168 -43.75 -39.30 -15.20
C ALA A 168 -44.14 -39.35 -16.67
N GLU A 169 -44.10 -38.22 -17.40
CA GLU A 169 -44.34 -38.15 -18.84
C GLU A 169 -43.35 -39.01 -19.62
N ARG A 170 -42.05 -38.94 -19.28
CA ARG A 170 -41.03 -39.74 -19.95
C ARG A 170 -41.19 -41.24 -19.69
N LEU A 171 -41.59 -41.62 -18.48
CA LEU A 171 -41.87 -43.01 -18.14
C LEU A 171 -43.11 -43.51 -18.88
N ALA A 172 -44.20 -42.73 -18.90
CA ALA A 172 -45.42 -43.05 -19.64
C ALA A 172 -45.11 -43.26 -21.12
N ALA A 173 -44.44 -42.32 -21.77
CA ALA A 173 -44.05 -42.44 -23.19
C ALA A 173 -43.17 -43.66 -23.46
N ARG A 174 -42.31 -44.04 -22.52
CA ARG A 174 -41.47 -45.25 -22.65
C ARG A 174 -42.30 -46.52 -22.49
N PHE A 175 -43.26 -46.55 -21.57
CA PHE A 175 -44.17 -47.68 -21.43
C PHE A 175 -45.04 -47.85 -22.67
N ASP A 176 -45.62 -46.77 -23.20
CA ASP A 176 -46.40 -46.80 -24.45
C ASP A 176 -45.56 -47.32 -25.62
N ALA A 177 -44.33 -46.82 -25.78
CA ALA A 177 -43.42 -47.29 -26.83
C ALA A 177 -43.04 -48.78 -26.67
N MET A 178 -42.93 -49.29 -25.44
CA MET A 178 -42.69 -50.70 -25.20
C MET A 178 -43.93 -51.54 -25.50
N GLU A 179 -45.12 -51.07 -25.13
CA GLU A 179 -46.39 -51.74 -25.45
C GLU A 179 -46.63 -51.81 -26.95
N ASP A 180 -46.38 -50.72 -27.68
CA ASP A 180 -46.45 -50.69 -29.14
C ASP A 180 -45.47 -51.67 -29.80
N ARG A 181 -44.24 -51.77 -29.27
CA ARG A 181 -43.26 -52.75 -29.75
C ARG A 181 -43.70 -54.19 -29.49
N LEU A 182 -44.28 -54.47 -28.33
CA LEU A 182 -44.82 -55.80 -28.01
C LEU A 182 -45.98 -56.15 -28.95
N ARG A 183 -46.91 -55.21 -29.19
CA ARG A 183 -48.01 -55.40 -30.16
C ARG A 183 -47.49 -55.62 -31.59
N ARG A 184 -46.40 -54.97 -31.98
CA ARG A 184 -45.75 -55.17 -33.30
C ARG A 184 -45.05 -56.52 -33.43
N ILE A 185 -44.45 -57.03 -32.37
CA ILE A 185 -43.83 -58.36 -32.35
C ILE A 185 -44.89 -59.46 -32.49
N ASP A 186 -46.08 -59.25 -31.92
CA ASP A 186 -47.25 -60.10 -32.18
C ASP A 186 -47.82 -59.97 -33.61
N THR A 187 -47.36 -59.00 -34.43
CA THR A 187 -47.89 -58.69 -35.77
C THR A 187 -46.81 -58.52 -36.87
N GLY A 188 -45.74 -59.31 -36.84
CA GLY A 188 -44.53 -59.14 -37.70
C GLY A 188 -44.69 -59.21 -39.23
N PRO A 189 -43.63 -58.83 -39.99
CA PRO A 189 -43.27 -59.58 -41.19
C PRO A 189 -41.76 -59.78 -41.45
N VAL A 190 -41.51 -60.87 -42.18
CA VAL A 190 -40.26 -61.37 -42.80
C VAL A 190 -39.78 -60.43 -43.91
N GLU A 191 -38.47 -60.16 -44.01
CA GLU A 191 -37.57 -60.52 -45.14
C GLU A 191 -36.31 -59.63 -45.22
N ARG A 192 -35.21 -60.22 -45.69
CA ARG A 192 -33.81 -59.76 -45.68
C ARG A 192 -33.30 -59.80 -47.12
N SER A 193 -32.59 -58.78 -47.61
CA SER A 193 -31.64 -58.92 -48.74
C SER A 193 -30.72 -57.70 -48.94
N GLU A 194 -29.43 -58.01 -49.13
CA GLU A 194 -28.25 -57.21 -49.46
C GLU A 194 -27.94 -57.35 -50.98
N PRO A 195 -27.08 -56.55 -51.67
CA PRO A 195 -25.60 -56.69 -51.55
C PRO A 195 -24.64 -55.50 -51.93
N ALA A 196 -23.46 -55.52 -51.28
CA ALA A 196 -22.04 -55.37 -51.70
C ALA A 196 -21.47 -54.34 -52.75
N ALA A 197 -20.55 -53.50 -52.24
CA ALA A 197 -19.13 -53.21 -52.63
C ALA A 197 -18.69 -52.61 -54.00
N ALA A 198 -17.91 -51.51 -53.94
CA ALA A 198 -16.85 -51.17 -54.90
C ALA A 198 -15.73 -50.33 -54.24
N VAL A 199 -14.48 -50.71 -54.48
CA VAL A 199 -13.19 -50.22 -53.93
C VAL A 199 -12.40 -49.57 -55.07
N HIS A 200 -11.77 -48.40 -54.87
CA HIS A 200 -10.48 -48.02 -55.49
C HIS A 200 -9.80 -46.89 -54.69
N ASP A 201 -8.48 -47.01 -54.58
CA ASP A 201 -7.53 -46.33 -53.68
C ASP A 201 -6.50 -45.50 -54.50
N THR A 202 -5.59 -44.81 -53.79
CA THR A 202 -4.29 -44.21 -54.21
C THR A 202 -4.18 -42.67 -54.39
N VAL A 203 -3.83 -41.99 -53.29
CA VAL A 203 -2.57 -41.28 -52.96
C VAL A 203 -1.71 -40.66 -54.08
N GLY A 204 -1.37 -39.36 -53.93
CA GLY A 204 -0.01 -38.85 -54.26
C GLY A 204 0.07 -37.52 -55.03
N ARG A 205 0.29 -36.40 -54.33
CA ARG A 205 0.98 -35.23 -54.93
C ARG A 205 1.79 -34.49 -53.85
N ALA A 206 3.10 -34.47 -54.04
CA ALA A 206 4.09 -33.92 -53.12
C ALA A 206 4.72 -32.62 -53.66
N SER A 207 5.04 -31.74 -52.71
CA SER A 207 6.21 -30.84 -52.57
C SER A 207 6.45 -29.61 -53.47
N MET A 208 7.09 -28.64 -52.79
CA MET A 208 7.47 -27.25 -53.13
C MET A 208 8.43 -27.08 -54.31
N GLU A 209 8.24 -25.98 -55.04
CA GLU A 209 9.26 -24.95 -55.35
C GLU A 209 8.60 -23.57 -55.24
#